data_AF-A0A559L4H5-F1
#
_entry.id   AF-A0A559L4H5-F1
#
_cell.length_a   1.000
_cell.length_b   1.000
_cell.length_c   1.000
_cell.angle_alpha   90.00
_cell.angle_beta   90.00
_cell.angle_gamma   90.00
#
_symmetry.space_group_name_H-M   'P 1'
#
loop_
_entity.id
_entity.type
_entity.pdbx_description
1 polymer ?
#
loop_
_entity_poly.entity_id
_entity_poly.type
_entity_poly.pdbx_seq_one_letter_code
_entity_poly.pdbx_strand_id
1 'polypeptide(L)'
;MRASATSQYLTPFPESGCEFISLGGSSSSSDQLLELVIPADADDCPHPSLRDKADGKFHTGDLFQRVDTDQYLYKGRVDDRIKMQLSLVCDAGSLETEAMQVCEADLISAVSVIGSGRPSPAIIVEPKNDDILKSGDDSLTKFKEEILRRISPFHARKYLHERIENPRLVFVVPQGTLPRTAKGNIMRKAVEIMFFDQLEKSYEAISSVRRSHGDDD
;
A
#
# COMPACT_ATOMS: atom_id res chain seq x y z
N MET A 1 21.19 9.37 -0.09
CA MET A 1 21.44 8.10 -0.79
C MET A 1 21.94 8.36 -2.21
N ARG A 2 22.86 7.54 -2.73
CA ARG A 2 23.21 7.47 -4.15
C ARG A 2 22.63 6.18 -4.74
N ALA A 3 22.04 6.29 -5.93
CA ALA A 3 21.73 5.14 -6.77
C ALA A 3 22.81 5.02 -7.85
N SER A 4 23.24 3.79 -8.17
CA SER A 4 24.00 3.57 -9.42
C SER A 4 23.03 3.59 -10.60
N ALA A 5 23.46 4.10 -11.75
CA ALA A 5 22.66 4.07 -12.99
C ALA A 5 22.23 2.65 -13.42
N THR A 6 22.88 1.62 -12.87
CA THR A 6 22.65 0.21 -13.19
C THR A 6 22.11 -0.62 -12.01
N SER A 7 21.90 -0.02 -10.84
CA SER A 7 21.48 -0.74 -9.63
C SER A 7 20.24 -0.10 -8.99
N GLN A 8 19.26 -0.94 -8.66
CA GLN A 8 18.12 -0.56 -7.81
C GLN A 8 18.50 -0.33 -6.34
N TYR A 9 19.75 -0.65 -5.97
CA TYR A 9 20.23 -0.49 -4.61
C TYR A 9 20.72 0.93 -4.35
N LEU A 10 20.40 1.39 -3.16
CA LEU A 10 20.73 2.70 -2.64
C LEU A 10 21.83 2.56 -1.60
N THR A 11 22.85 3.42 -1.71
CA THR A 11 23.95 3.49 -0.74
C THR A 11 23.90 4.84 -0.02
N PRO A 12 23.97 4.88 1.32
CA PRO A 12 24.05 6.13 2.05
C PRO A 12 25.30 6.91 1.65
N PHE A 13 25.22 8.24 1.73
CA PHE A 13 26.46 9.02 1.59
C PHE A 13 27.25 8.83 2.89
N PRO A 14 28.57 8.60 2.83
CA PRO A 14 29.37 8.46 4.04
C PRO A 14 29.21 9.63 5.03
N GLU A 15 28.93 10.83 4.50
CA GLU A 15 28.80 12.07 5.26
C GLU A 15 27.35 12.38 5.68
N SER A 16 26.33 11.62 5.25
CA SER A 16 24.94 12.01 5.52
C SER A 16 24.52 11.87 6.98
N GLY A 17 25.30 11.20 7.83
CA GLY A 17 24.99 11.00 9.25
C GLY A 17 23.68 10.24 9.51
N CYS A 18 23.02 9.71 8.48
CA CYS A 18 21.73 9.05 8.61
C CYS A 18 21.86 7.65 9.21
N GLU A 19 20.87 7.26 9.99
CA GLU A 19 20.80 5.96 10.67
C GLU A 19 19.71 5.08 10.07
N PHE A 20 19.91 3.77 10.12
CA PHE A 20 18.90 2.77 9.78
C PHE A 20 18.52 1.99 11.03
N ILE A 21 17.30 2.18 11.53
CA ILE A 21 16.83 1.54 12.75
C ILE A 21 15.82 0.43 12.44
N SER A 22 15.84 -0.65 13.23
CA SER A 22 14.95 -1.79 13.00
C SER A 22 13.51 -1.51 13.39
N LEU A 23 12.56 -1.84 12.51
CA LEU A 23 11.14 -1.73 12.78
C LEU A 23 10.64 -3.02 13.48
N GLY A 24 10.45 -2.97 14.81
CA GLY A 24 9.82 -4.08 15.57
C GLY A 24 10.72 -4.96 16.46
N GLY A 25 11.87 -4.45 16.92
CA GLY A 25 12.74 -5.18 17.85
C GLY A 25 13.65 -6.23 17.18
N SER A 26 14.64 -6.71 17.93
CA SER A 26 15.79 -7.48 17.44
C SER A 26 15.41 -8.85 16.88
N SER A 27 15.12 -8.91 15.59
CA SER A 27 15.10 -10.16 14.83
C SER A 27 16.06 -10.04 13.65
N SER A 28 17.07 -10.92 13.61
CA SER A 28 18.10 -10.96 12.56
C SER A 28 17.60 -11.75 11.35
N SER A 29 16.45 -11.37 10.78
CA SER A 29 15.96 -11.96 9.53
C SER A 29 16.48 -11.15 8.34
N SER A 30 16.74 -11.83 7.22
CA SER A 30 17.12 -11.18 5.94
C SER A 30 16.03 -10.25 5.39
N ASP A 31 14.80 -10.36 5.90
CA ASP A 31 13.64 -9.55 5.52
C ASP A 31 13.31 -8.45 6.54
N GLN A 32 14.25 -8.15 7.44
CA GLN A 32 14.08 -7.07 8.41
C GLN A 32 13.95 -5.72 7.71
N LEU A 33 12.86 -5.00 8.01
CA LEU A 33 12.65 -3.62 7.57
C LEU A 33 13.38 -2.66 8.51
N LEU A 34 14.06 -1.70 7.89
CA LEU A 34 14.80 -0.65 8.53
C LEU A 34 14.18 0.70 8.18
N GLU A 35 13.93 1.55 9.16
CA GLU A 35 13.54 2.93 8.94
C GLU A 35 14.79 3.81 8.81
N LEU A 36 14.79 4.70 7.81
CA LEU A 36 15.77 5.78 7.72
C LEU A 36 15.44 6.88 8.74
N VAL A 37 16.40 7.23 9.59
CA VAL A 37 16.26 8.25 10.63
C VAL A 37 17.39 9.26 10.51
N ILE A 38 17.08 10.52 10.72
CA ILE A 38 18.07 11.61 10.72
C ILE A 38 18.35 12.01 12.18
N PRO A 39 19.58 11.80 12.68
CA PRO A 39 19.96 12.20 14.04
C PRO A 39 19.81 13.70 14.30
N ALA A 40 19.63 14.07 15.56
CA ALA A 40 19.36 15.45 15.95
C ALA A 40 20.53 16.42 15.66
N ASP A 41 21.75 15.89 15.64
CA ASP A 41 23.03 16.56 15.42
C ASP A 41 23.50 16.53 13.96
N ALA A 42 22.79 15.83 13.07
CA ALA A 42 23.08 15.85 11.65
C ALA A 42 22.78 17.25 11.06
N ASP A 43 23.66 17.74 10.19
CA ASP A 43 23.55 19.07 9.57
C ASP A 43 22.21 19.27 8.84
N ASP A 44 21.71 18.21 8.19
CA ASP A 44 20.46 18.21 7.44
C ASP A 44 19.23 17.82 8.28
N CYS A 45 19.34 17.76 9.61
CA CYS A 45 18.22 17.37 10.46
C CYS A 45 17.10 18.44 10.44
N PRO A 46 15.85 18.08 10.10
CA PRO A 46 14.73 19.03 10.03
C PRO A 46 14.50 19.82 11.31
N HIS A 47 13.72 20.89 11.25
CA HIS A 47 13.42 21.73 12.42
C HIS A 47 12.88 20.90 13.62
N PRO A 48 13.26 21.20 14.87
CA PRO A 48 12.86 20.43 16.06
C PRO A 48 11.36 20.15 16.21
N SER A 49 10.49 20.99 15.65
CA SER A 49 9.03 20.78 15.66
C SER A 49 8.55 19.58 14.83
N LEU A 50 9.38 19.06 13.93
CA LEU A 50 9.09 17.90 13.07
C LEU A 50 9.73 16.61 13.60
N ARG A 51 10.56 16.71 14.64
CA ARG A 51 11.29 15.59 15.23
C ARG A 51 10.40 14.86 16.24
N ASP A 52 10.69 13.59 16.46
CA ASP A 52 10.06 12.84 17.54
C ASP A 52 10.43 13.45 18.90
N LYS A 53 9.46 13.51 19.81
CA LYS A 53 9.63 14.18 21.10
C LYS A 53 10.38 13.33 22.12
N ALA A 54 10.40 12.01 21.94
CA ALA A 54 11.01 11.08 22.88
C ALA A 54 12.52 10.97 22.66
N ASP A 55 12.99 10.92 21.41
CA ASP A 55 14.42 10.77 21.09
C ASP A 55 15.04 11.98 20.38
N GLY A 56 14.24 12.96 19.96
CA GLY A 56 14.69 14.17 19.29
C GLY A 56 15.15 13.94 17.86
N LYS A 57 15.00 12.73 17.29
CA LYS A 57 15.39 12.40 15.92
C LYS A 57 14.27 12.68 14.93
N PHE A 58 14.62 12.87 13.67
CA PHE A 58 13.62 12.94 12.61
C PHE A 58 13.41 11.56 11.99
N HIS A 59 12.28 10.95 12.34
CA HIS A 59 11.79 9.73 11.74
C HIS A 59 11.25 10.04 10.35
N THR A 60 12.00 9.67 9.31
CA THR A 60 11.55 9.93 7.96
C THR A 60 10.27 9.14 7.70
N GLY A 61 10.17 7.91 8.21
CA GLY A 61 9.18 6.88 7.89
C GLY A 61 9.45 6.15 6.57
N ASP A 62 10.58 6.41 5.90
CA ASP A 62 11.00 5.65 4.72
C ASP A 62 11.61 4.32 5.14
N LEU A 63 11.14 3.23 4.51
CA LEU A 63 11.52 1.87 4.85
C LEU A 63 12.47 1.28 3.82
N PHE A 64 13.43 0.51 4.31
CA PHE A 64 14.47 -0.12 3.53
C PHE A 64 14.71 -1.55 3.97
N GLN A 65 15.13 -2.41 3.05
CA GLN A 65 15.70 -3.71 3.34
C GLN A 65 17.19 -3.65 3.01
N ARG A 66 18.05 -4.04 3.97
CA ARG A 66 19.48 -4.16 3.70
C ARG A 66 19.74 -5.44 2.92
N VAL A 67 20.36 -5.32 1.74
CA VAL A 67 20.67 -6.46 0.86
C VAL A 67 22.16 -6.84 0.90
N ASP A 68 23.03 -5.89 1.23
CA ASP A 68 24.48 -6.09 1.42
C ASP A 68 25.03 -4.97 2.34
N THR A 69 26.34 -4.97 2.61
CA THR A 69 27.05 -3.88 3.29
C THR A 69 26.80 -2.56 2.55
N ASP A 70 26.18 -1.61 3.26
CA ASP A 70 25.80 -0.28 2.74
C ASP A 70 24.96 -0.30 1.45
N GLN A 71 24.24 -1.40 1.20
CA GLN A 71 23.30 -1.51 0.09
C GLN A 71 21.89 -1.78 0.58
N TYR A 72 20.98 -0.90 0.20
CA TYR A 72 19.61 -0.88 0.67
C TYR A 72 18.63 -0.86 -0.50
N LEU A 73 17.57 -1.65 -0.39
CA LEU A 73 16.42 -1.60 -1.29
C LEU A 73 15.31 -0.82 -0.62
N TYR A 74 14.78 0.22 -1.27
CA TYR A 74 13.61 0.95 -0.76
C TYR A 74 12.36 0.06 -0.76
N LYS A 75 11.57 0.14 0.32
CA LYS A 75 10.40 -0.71 0.61
C LYS A 75 9.15 0.12 0.92
N GLY A 76 9.12 1.38 0.51
CA GLY A 76 7.97 2.25 0.73
C GLY A 76 8.01 2.95 2.07
N ARG A 77 6.81 3.30 2.55
CA ARG A 77 6.58 4.17 3.70
C ARG A 77 5.94 3.41 4.85
N VAL A 78 6.27 3.79 6.09
CA VAL A 78 5.63 3.21 7.28
C VAL A 78 4.13 3.50 7.33
N ASP A 79 3.73 4.70 6.92
CA ASP A 79 2.35 5.17 6.88
C ASP A 79 1.54 4.63 5.68
N ASP A 80 2.20 3.95 4.73
CA ASP A 80 1.55 3.21 3.65
C ASP A 80 1.17 1.77 4.02
N ARG A 81 1.53 1.32 5.22
CA ARG A 81 1.22 -0.04 5.69
C ARG A 81 -0.09 -0.02 6.47
N ILE A 82 -0.96 -0.99 6.17
CA ILE A 82 -2.21 -1.20 6.91
C ILE A 82 -2.12 -2.49 7.72
N LYS A 83 -2.76 -2.49 8.89
CA LYS A 83 -2.87 -3.68 9.73
C LYS A 83 -4.12 -4.44 9.32
N MET A 84 -3.96 -5.68 8.90
CA MET A 84 -5.03 -6.61 8.58
C MET A 84 -5.55 -7.28 9.85
N GLN A 85 -6.54 -8.15 9.69
CA GLN A 85 -6.98 -9.03 10.77
C GLN A 85 -5.79 -9.82 11.34
N LEU A 86 -5.85 -10.14 12.64
CA LEU A 86 -4.77 -10.81 13.38
C LEU A 86 -3.46 -10.01 13.45
N SER A 87 -3.53 -8.69 13.26
CA SER A 87 -2.35 -7.79 13.29
C SER A 87 -1.31 -8.10 12.22
N LEU A 88 -1.67 -8.85 11.18
CA LEU A 88 -0.83 -9.07 10.01
C LEU A 88 -0.66 -7.74 9.27
N VAL A 89 0.50 -7.53 8.66
CA VAL A 89 0.80 -6.27 7.96
C VAL A 89 0.63 -6.46 6.47
N CYS A 90 -0.05 -5.51 5.82
CA CYS A 90 -0.16 -5.41 4.37
C CYS A 90 0.50 -4.11 3.90
N ASP A 91 1.34 -4.20 2.88
CA ASP A 91 1.94 -3.04 2.22
C ASP A 91 1.02 -2.47 1.15
N ALA A 92 0.09 -1.60 1.56
CA ALA A 92 -0.92 -1.04 0.67
C ALA A 92 -0.30 -0.14 -0.42
N GLY A 93 0.75 0.62 -0.09
CA GLY A 93 1.46 1.48 -1.07
C GLY A 93 2.10 0.68 -2.20
N SER A 94 2.71 -0.47 -1.88
CA SER A 94 3.22 -1.38 -2.91
C SER A 94 2.11 -1.93 -3.82
N LEU A 95 0.96 -2.30 -3.27
CA LEU A 95 -0.18 -2.79 -4.05
C LEU A 95 -0.77 -1.70 -4.96
N GLU A 96 -0.88 -0.46 -4.46
CA GLU A 96 -1.31 0.70 -5.25
C GLU A 96 -0.35 0.97 -6.42
N THR A 97 0.96 0.95 -6.15
CA THR A 97 2.00 1.15 -7.18
C THR A 97 1.97 0.06 -8.24
N GLU A 98 1.88 -1.21 -7.82
CA GLU A 98 1.78 -2.37 -8.73
C GLU A 98 0.52 -2.28 -9.60
N ALA A 99 -0.62 -1.90 -9.03
CA ALA A 99 -1.86 -1.71 -9.77
C ALA A 99 -1.75 -0.60 -10.82
N MET A 100 -1.19 0.56 -10.46
CA MET A 100 -0.95 1.65 -11.42
C MET A 100 -0.02 1.19 -12.54
N GLN A 101 1.08 0.49 -12.22
CA GLN A 101 2.04 0.03 -13.22
C GLN A 101 1.40 -0.81 -14.34
N VAL A 102 0.39 -1.63 -14.03
CA VAL A 102 -0.25 -2.53 -15.01
C VAL A 102 -1.58 -2.04 -15.57
N CYS A 103 -2.23 -1.06 -14.92
CA CYS A 103 -3.56 -0.57 -15.30
C CYS A 103 -3.59 0.90 -15.72
N GLU A 104 -2.53 1.69 -15.46
CA GLU A 104 -2.54 3.14 -15.74
C GLU A 104 -2.60 3.47 -17.22
N ALA A 105 -2.12 2.60 -18.11
CA ALA A 105 -2.10 2.90 -19.53
C ALA A 105 -3.51 3.09 -20.12
N ASP A 106 -4.50 2.34 -19.62
CA ASP A 106 -5.81 2.21 -20.27
C ASP A 106 -6.99 1.99 -19.32
N LEU A 107 -6.79 1.51 -18.08
CA LEU A 107 -7.90 1.14 -17.19
C LEU A 107 -8.19 2.16 -16.09
N ILE A 108 -7.18 2.54 -15.30
CA ILE A 108 -7.38 3.35 -14.08
C ILE A 108 -6.55 4.63 -14.15
N SER A 109 -7.10 5.71 -13.61
CA SER A 109 -6.41 7.00 -13.44
C SER A 109 -5.86 7.18 -12.03
N ALA A 110 -6.47 6.53 -11.04
CA ALA A 110 -6.00 6.54 -9.66
C ALA A 110 -6.49 5.31 -8.90
N VAL A 111 -5.82 5.02 -7.78
CA VAL A 111 -6.10 3.87 -6.94
C VAL A 111 -5.81 4.17 -5.47
N SER A 112 -6.58 3.56 -4.58
CA SER A 112 -6.26 3.46 -3.16
C SER A 112 -6.62 2.09 -2.63
N VAL A 113 -5.73 1.50 -1.84
CA VAL A 113 -5.94 0.23 -1.15
C VAL A 113 -6.35 0.51 0.29
N ILE A 114 -7.45 -0.12 0.70
CA ILE A 114 -8.08 0.00 2.03
C ILE A 114 -8.30 -1.38 2.63
N GLY A 115 -8.82 -1.46 3.85
CA GLY A 115 -9.17 -2.74 4.48
C GLY A 115 -8.54 -2.98 5.85
N SER A 116 -8.27 -1.93 6.60
CA SER A 116 -7.65 -2.05 7.92
C SER A 116 -8.52 -2.89 8.86
N GLY A 117 -7.93 -3.92 9.45
CA GLY A 117 -8.57 -4.87 10.36
C GLY A 117 -9.42 -5.93 9.65
N ARG A 118 -9.36 -6.05 8.32
CA ARG A 118 -10.13 -7.04 7.55
C ARG A 118 -9.27 -8.25 7.14
N PRO A 119 -9.88 -9.37 6.71
CA PRO A 119 -9.13 -10.58 6.36
C PRO A 119 -8.22 -10.43 5.14
N SER A 120 -8.55 -9.50 4.24
CA SER A 120 -7.82 -9.17 3.01
C SER A 120 -7.99 -7.67 2.72
N PRO A 121 -7.21 -7.06 1.81
CA PRO A 121 -7.44 -5.68 1.43
C PRO A 121 -8.55 -5.58 0.38
N ALA A 122 -9.01 -4.35 0.15
CA ALA A 122 -9.85 -3.98 -0.98
C ALA A 122 -9.22 -2.80 -1.73
N ILE A 123 -9.60 -2.64 -2.99
CA ILE A 123 -9.08 -1.58 -3.86
C ILE A 123 -10.22 -0.69 -4.32
N ILE A 124 -10.00 0.62 -4.28
CA ILE A 124 -10.90 1.62 -4.84
C ILE A 124 -10.17 2.30 -5.99
N VAL A 125 -10.79 2.34 -7.16
CA VAL A 125 -10.18 2.88 -8.38
C VAL A 125 -11.03 3.98 -8.99
N GLU A 126 -10.35 5.01 -9.50
CA GLU A 126 -10.92 5.95 -10.46
C GLU A 126 -10.59 5.41 -11.86
N PRO A 127 -11.57 5.15 -12.74
CA PRO A 127 -11.29 4.63 -14.08
C PRO A 127 -10.66 5.71 -14.96
N LYS A 128 -10.05 5.33 -16.09
CA LYS A 128 -9.63 6.29 -17.14
C LYS A 128 -10.81 6.92 -17.87
N ASN A 129 -11.94 6.21 -17.95
CA ASN A 129 -13.18 6.71 -18.51
C ASN A 129 -14.35 6.36 -17.58
N ASP A 130 -15.03 7.39 -17.07
CA ASP A 130 -16.20 7.26 -16.18
C ASP A 130 -17.43 6.62 -16.87
N ASP A 131 -17.43 6.46 -18.19
CA ASP A 131 -18.51 5.75 -18.91
C ASP A 131 -18.69 4.31 -18.43
N ILE A 132 -17.64 3.69 -17.86
CA ILE A 132 -17.77 2.35 -17.26
C ILE A 132 -18.78 2.31 -16.10
N LEU A 133 -18.98 3.43 -15.40
CA LEU A 133 -19.92 3.54 -14.29
C LEU A 133 -21.38 3.65 -14.76
N LYS A 134 -21.58 4.08 -16.02
CA LYS A 134 -22.90 4.15 -16.67
C LYS A 134 -23.20 2.89 -17.47
N SER A 135 -22.21 2.02 -17.61
CA SER A 135 -22.36 0.74 -18.29
C SER A 135 -23.15 -0.22 -17.41
N GLY A 136 -23.84 -1.20 -18.01
CA GLY A 136 -24.56 -2.21 -17.24
C GLY A 136 -23.65 -3.06 -16.35
N ASP A 137 -24.25 -3.74 -15.37
CA ASP A 137 -23.56 -4.53 -14.33
C ASP A 137 -22.54 -5.53 -14.90
N ASP A 138 -22.83 -6.15 -16.04
CA ASP A 138 -21.93 -7.10 -16.70
C ASP A 138 -20.62 -6.43 -17.16
N SER A 139 -20.69 -5.20 -17.68
CA SER A 139 -19.51 -4.47 -18.15
C SER A 139 -18.66 -4.00 -16.97
N LEU A 140 -19.30 -3.52 -15.91
CA LEU A 140 -18.61 -3.13 -14.69
C LEU A 140 -17.94 -4.34 -14.02
N THR A 141 -18.61 -5.51 -14.03
CA THR A 141 -18.03 -6.76 -13.51
C THR A 141 -16.78 -7.16 -14.29
N LYS A 142 -16.86 -7.17 -15.64
CA LYS A 142 -15.70 -7.44 -16.51
C LYS A 142 -14.54 -6.47 -16.28
N PHE A 143 -14.84 -5.19 -16.04
CA PHE A 143 -13.83 -4.19 -15.71
C PHE A 143 -13.09 -4.53 -14.41
N LYS A 144 -13.83 -4.91 -13.36
CA LYS A 144 -13.24 -5.34 -12.08
C LYS A 144 -12.40 -6.61 -12.23
N GLU A 145 -12.90 -7.58 -12.99
CA GLU A 145 -12.18 -8.82 -13.28
C GLU A 145 -10.89 -8.57 -14.06
N GLU A 146 -10.90 -7.64 -15.02
CA GLU A 146 -9.69 -7.26 -15.76
C GLU A 146 -8.63 -6.64 -14.86
N ILE A 147 -9.02 -5.78 -13.90
CA ILE A 147 -8.10 -5.26 -12.88
C ILE A 147 -7.47 -6.43 -12.09
N LEU A 148 -8.29 -7.34 -11.58
CA LEU A 148 -7.82 -8.50 -10.83
C LEU A 148 -6.88 -9.39 -11.66
N ARG A 149 -7.21 -9.61 -12.93
CA ARG A 149 -6.39 -10.37 -13.88
C ARG A 149 -5.01 -9.75 -14.04
N ARG A 150 -4.92 -8.42 -14.14
CA ARG A 150 -3.65 -7.71 -14.34
C ARG A 150 -2.77 -7.68 -13.09
N ILE A 151 -3.35 -7.55 -11.90
CA ILE A 151 -2.59 -7.54 -10.63
C ILE A 151 -2.24 -8.95 -10.13
N SER A 152 -2.93 -9.99 -10.62
CA SER A 152 -2.77 -11.39 -10.21
C SER A 152 -1.30 -11.89 -10.17
N PRO A 153 -0.44 -11.61 -11.17
CA PRO A 153 0.97 -12.06 -11.12
C PRO A 153 1.75 -11.51 -9.93
N PHE A 154 1.41 -10.31 -9.45
CA PHE A 154 2.03 -9.72 -8.27
C PHE A 154 1.44 -10.31 -6.99
N HIS A 155 0.11 -10.47 -6.94
CA HIS A 155 -0.61 -11.01 -5.80
C HIS A 155 -0.25 -12.48 -5.51
N ALA A 156 0.06 -13.27 -6.55
CA ALA A 156 0.50 -14.66 -6.40
C ALA A 156 1.75 -14.81 -5.51
N ARG A 157 2.57 -13.76 -5.40
CA ARG A 157 3.79 -13.71 -4.58
C ARG A 157 3.57 -13.13 -3.17
N LYS A 158 2.38 -12.60 -2.88
CA LYS A 158 2.02 -12.00 -1.58
C LYS A 158 1.40 -13.03 -0.65
N TYR A 159 1.36 -12.73 0.65
CA TYR A 159 0.62 -13.52 1.62
C TYR A 159 -0.89 -13.42 1.39
N LEU A 160 -1.67 -14.43 1.82
CA LEU A 160 -3.12 -14.46 1.61
C LEU A 160 -3.83 -13.20 2.14
N HIS A 161 -3.39 -12.65 3.28
CA HIS A 161 -3.97 -11.45 3.89
C HIS A 161 -3.64 -10.15 3.15
N GLU A 162 -2.83 -10.21 2.09
CA GLU A 162 -2.49 -9.08 1.23
C GLU A 162 -3.11 -9.19 -0.17
N ARG A 163 -3.72 -10.33 -0.50
CA ARG A 163 -4.25 -10.56 -1.85
C ARG A 163 -5.66 -10.02 -1.99
N ILE A 164 -5.90 -9.34 -3.11
CA ILE A 164 -7.23 -8.98 -3.58
C ILE A 164 -7.58 -9.94 -4.71
N GLU A 165 -8.56 -10.82 -4.47
CA GLU A 165 -8.93 -11.91 -5.38
C GLU A 165 -10.43 -11.93 -5.72
N ASN A 166 -11.23 -11.06 -5.08
CA ASN A 166 -12.68 -11.04 -5.26
C ASN A 166 -13.13 -9.71 -5.92
N PRO A 167 -13.89 -9.75 -7.04
CA PRO A 167 -14.42 -8.53 -7.68
C PRO A 167 -15.25 -7.65 -6.75
N ARG A 168 -15.88 -8.22 -5.71
CA ARG A 168 -16.63 -7.46 -4.69
C ARG A 168 -15.73 -6.57 -3.83
N LEU A 169 -14.42 -6.81 -3.81
CA LEU A 169 -13.41 -5.98 -3.15
C LEU A 169 -12.75 -4.98 -4.12
N VAL A 170 -13.29 -4.84 -5.33
CA VAL A 170 -12.90 -3.81 -6.30
C VAL A 170 -14.05 -2.80 -6.40
N PHE A 171 -13.84 -1.62 -5.84
CA PHE A 171 -14.77 -0.50 -5.91
C PHE A 171 -14.34 0.43 -7.04
N VAL A 172 -15.29 0.84 -7.87
CA VAL A 172 -15.05 1.76 -8.99
C VAL A 172 -15.85 3.02 -8.72
N VAL A 173 -15.19 4.17 -8.76
CA VAL A 173 -15.78 5.47 -8.40
C VAL A 173 -15.45 6.50 -9.49
N PRO A 174 -16.27 7.55 -9.68
CA PRO A 174 -15.97 8.59 -10.66
C PRO A 174 -14.61 9.24 -10.42
N GLN A 175 -13.98 9.75 -11.48
CA GLN A 175 -12.75 10.51 -11.36
C GLN A 175 -12.88 11.70 -10.39
N GLY A 176 -11.86 11.90 -9.57
CA GLY A 176 -11.82 12.98 -8.58
C GLY A 176 -12.64 12.72 -7.32
N THR A 177 -13.24 11.53 -7.15
CA THR A 177 -13.98 11.17 -5.93
C THR A 177 -13.05 10.97 -4.74
N LEU A 178 -11.85 10.44 -4.97
CA LEU A 178 -10.94 10.10 -3.87
C LEU A 178 -10.42 11.38 -3.17
N PRO A 179 -10.53 11.48 -1.83
CA PRO A 179 -10.04 12.64 -1.08
C PRO A 179 -8.53 12.80 -1.25
N ARG A 180 -8.09 14.02 -1.56
CA ARG A 180 -6.70 14.36 -1.84
C ARG A 180 -6.21 15.49 -0.95
N THR A 181 -4.91 15.46 -0.65
CA THR A 181 -4.20 16.60 -0.08
C THR A 181 -4.13 17.74 -1.11
N ALA A 182 -3.74 18.95 -0.67
CA ALA A 182 -3.48 20.07 -1.58
C ALA A 182 -2.40 19.77 -2.65
N LYS A 183 -1.54 18.77 -2.40
CA LYS A 183 -0.51 18.30 -3.34
C LYS A 183 -1.01 17.20 -4.30
N GLY A 184 -2.29 16.81 -4.22
CA GLY A 184 -2.90 15.79 -5.07
C GLY A 184 -2.78 14.35 -4.56
N ASN A 185 -1.99 14.09 -3.51
CA ASN A 185 -1.84 12.74 -2.92
C ASN A 185 -3.16 12.27 -2.30
N ILE A 186 -3.54 11.02 -2.55
CA ILE A 186 -4.75 10.41 -1.98
C ILE A 186 -4.58 10.24 -0.47
N MET A 187 -5.59 10.61 0.29
CA MET A 187 -5.63 10.48 1.73
C MET A 187 -6.27 9.15 2.12
N ARG A 188 -5.52 8.04 2.10
CA ARG A 188 -6.01 6.67 2.36
C ARG A 188 -6.90 6.55 3.61
N LYS A 189 -6.53 7.20 4.71
CA LYS A 189 -7.34 7.22 5.94
C LYS A 189 -8.73 7.85 5.74
N ALA A 190 -8.82 8.91 4.92
CA ALA A 190 -10.10 9.52 4.59
C ALA A 190 -10.91 8.64 3.63
N VAL A 191 -10.24 7.94 2.70
CA VAL A 191 -10.86 6.93 1.84
C VAL A 191 -11.46 5.79 2.68
N GLU A 192 -10.70 5.25 3.63
CA GLU A 192 -11.16 4.18 4.53
C GLU A 192 -12.45 4.57 5.27
N ILE A 193 -12.50 5.80 5.80
CA ILE A 193 -13.70 6.33 6.46
C ILE A 193 -14.86 6.49 5.48
N MET A 194 -14.60 7.03 4.28
CA MET A 194 -15.62 7.26 3.26
C MET A 194 -16.26 5.95 2.75
N PHE A 195 -15.50 4.86 2.68
CA PHE A 195 -15.95 3.58 2.12
C PHE A 195 -16.28 2.51 3.17
N PHE A 196 -16.20 2.85 4.46
CA PHE A 196 -16.38 1.90 5.56
C PHE A 196 -17.63 1.02 5.41
N ASP A 197 -18.80 1.62 5.22
CA ASP A 197 -20.06 0.86 5.12
C ASP A 197 -20.12 -0.06 3.89
N GLN A 198 -19.52 0.36 2.77
CA GLN A 198 -19.47 -0.44 1.54
C GLN A 198 -18.53 -1.63 1.70
N LEU A 199 -17.42 -1.40 2.41
CA LEU A 199 -16.44 -2.40 2.76
C LEU A 199 -17.08 -3.49 3.65
N GLU A 200 -17.80 -3.09 4.71
CA GLU A 200 -18.47 -4.04 5.61
C GLU A 200 -19.47 -4.91 4.86
N LYS A 201 -20.36 -4.30 4.07
CA LYS A 201 -21.34 -5.03 3.27
C LYS A 201 -20.70 -6.03 2.32
N SER A 202 -19.55 -5.67 1.73
CA SER A 202 -18.81 -6.55 0.82
C SER A 202 -18.24 -7.76 1.55
N TYR A 203 -17.64 -7.57 2.73
CA TYR A 203 -17.14 -8.67 3.54
C TYR A 203 -18.25 -9.58 4.08
N GLU A 204 -19.37 -9.00 4.52
CA GLU A 204 -20.55 -9.76 4.92
C GLU A 204 -21.06 -10.64 3.78
N ALA A 205 -21.19 -10.09 2.56
CA ALA A 205 -21.61 -10.84 1.38
C ALA A 205 -20.65 -11.99 1.04
N ILE A 206 -19.34 -11.73 1.06
CA ILE A 206 -18.31 -12.75 0.78
C ILE A 206 -18.37 -13.88 1.82
N SER A 207 -18.51 -13.54 3.11
CA SER A 207 -18.61 -14.53 4.19
C SER A 207 -19.88 -15.38 4.12
N SER A 208 -20.96 -14.82 3.58
CA SER A 208 -22.26 -15.51 3.45
C SER A 208 -22.25 -16.50 2.29
N VAL A 209 -21.63 -16.14 1.16
CA VAL A 209 -21.44 -17.06 0.01
C VAL A 209 -20.58 -18.26 0.40
N ARG A 210 -19.50 -18.05 1.15
CA ARG A 210 -18.62 -19.16 1.61
C ARG A 210 -19.34 -20.17 2.50
N ARG A 211 -20.32 -19.74 3.29
CA ARG A 211 -21.14 -20.65 4.12
C ARG A 211 -22.10 -21.47 3.28
N SER A 212 -22.75 -20.87 2.28
CA SER A 212 -23.70 -21.58 1.41
C SER A 212 -23.08 -22.66 0.50
N HIS A 213 -21.78 -22.58 0.18
CA HIS A 213 -21.10 -23.57 -0.67
C HIS A 213 -20.39 -24.68 0.14
N GLY A 214 -20.41 -24.60 1.47
CA GLY A 214 -19.74 -25.56 2.36
C GLY A 214 -20.65 -26.64 2.94
N ASP A 215 -21.94 -26.65 2.58
CA ASP A 215 -22.97 -27.54 3.15
C ASP A 215 -23.47 -28.60 2.14
N ASP A 216 -22.80 -28.78 0.99
CA ASP A 216 -23.16 -29.72 -0.10
C ASP A 216 -22.15 -30.90 -0.26
N ASP A 217 -21.49 -31.34 0.82
CA ASP A 217 -20.66 -32.57 0.86
C ASP A 217 -21.09 -33.52 1.99
#